data_AF-F6DTY6-F1
#
_entry.id   AF-F6DTY6-F1
#
_cell.length_a   1.000
_cell.length_b   1.000
_cell.length_c   1.000
_cell.angle_alpha   90.00
_cell.angle_beta   90.00
_cell.angle_gamma   90.00
#
_symmetry.space_group_name_H-M   'P 1'
#
loop_
_entity.id
_entity.type
_entity.pdbx_description
1 polymer ?
#
loop_
_entity_poly.entity_id
_entity_poly.type
_entity_poly.pdbx_seq_one_letter_code
_entity_poly.pdbx_strand_id
1 'polypeptide(L)'
;MSLGRAQAKPGQLVAGNEYLRNGVLSLKAEQQSICPPYAQKMKDDYEGEPNEGKKGNIRKRNETILAVARLLIQDCLIKRSDMADVCGVSPQEISSALKKLQKTVNDGHTIIGLNNAELELLINSLEKRRREEEAPTIKIAKLLIEDFLMDRSKIAAICGITPQKVSTNIKKVKTMMMREDPSALKQLDIERLKANIELREVYQKSLQDELLRNVARILLKNYRITGKEIAQELNIKEPNVSSAIKKIKIKIGYQETGAEEKLTEAPGIIGLTSEENAQLLRLIINREKEALREKELRQKEIALAKASRESMKDIVRQAKRKASKKPATISDIGLAEWNVMSYDAKSGKLDYGYIFKGWKEQIYSPSKDDKVKTIAPGLPRDFPKRLPKNEMSIQQDHKIDPSYLIPSKASGTVAGRKRINGMRLT
;
A
#
# COMPACT_ATOMS: atom_id res chain seq x y z
N MET A 1 38.95 50.74 -15.23
CA MET A 1 37.69 50.90 -14.50
C MET A 1 37.24 49.52 -14.02
N SER A 2 37.51 49.18 -12.76
CA SER A 2 37.16 47.88 -12.15
C SER A 2 36.22 48.13 -10.97
N LEU A 3 35.01 47.56 -11.02
CA LEU A 3 34.07 47.59 -9.90
C LEU A 3 34.28 46.34 -9.05
N GLY A 4 34.77 46.57 -7.82
CA GLY A 4 35.04 45.54 -6.82
C GLY A 4 33.77 44.99 -6.18
N ARG A 5 33.72 43.67 -6.03
CA ARG A 5 32.71 42.94 -5.24
C ARG A 5 33.08 43.03 -3.75
N ALA A 6 32.21 43.64 -2.94
CA ALA A 6 32.27 43.55 -1.49
C ALA A 6 31.69 42.22 -1.01
N GLN A 7 32.50 41.44 -0.28
CA GLN A 7 32.06 40.26 0.46
C GLN A 7 31.53 40.69 1.84
N ALA A 8 30.31 40.29 2.18
CA ALA A 8 29.76 40.43 3.53
C ALA A 8 30.02 39.15 4.35
N LYS A 9 30.63 39.33 5.52
CA LYS A 9 30.88 38.26 6.52
C LYS A 9 29.57 37.93 7.27
N PRO A 10 29.33 36.66 7.65
CA PRO A 10 28.24 36.31 8.54
C PRO A 10 28.64 36.59 10.00
N GLY A 11 28.00 37.60 10.60
CA GLY A 11 28.07 37.89 12.03
C GLY A 11 27.08 37.04 12.83
N GLN A 12 27.58 36.42 13.90
CA GLN A 12 26.81 35.74 14.93
C GLN A 12 25.84 36.71 15.62
N LEU A 13 24.57 36.33 15.72
CA LEU A 13 23.64 36.86 16.73
C LEU A 13 23.09 35.67 17.52
N VAL A 14 23.79 35.35 18.60
CA VAL A 14 23.32 34.52 19.71
C VAL A 14 23.01 35.49 20.85
N ALA A 15 21.73 35.73 21.12
CA ALA A 15 21.20 36.16 22.42
C ALA A 15 19.69 36.43 22.26
N GLY A 16 18.85 35.64 22.92
CA GLY A 16 17.41 35.92 22.94
C GLY A 16 16.51 34.73 23.22
N ASN A 17 16.93 33.76 24.05
CA ASN A 17 16.05 32.66 24.43
C ASN A 17 16.30 32.10 25.85
N GLU A 18 16.75 32.94 26.79
CA GLU A 18 16.94 32.53 28.19
C GLU A 18 15.87 33.04 29.16
N TYR A 19 14.97 33.95 28.75
CA TYR A 19 13.93 34.48 29.65
C TYR A 19 12.65 33.64 29.75
N LEU A 20 12.45 32.63 28.91
CA LEU A 20 11.24 31.78 28.94
C LEU A 20 11.42 30.43 29.67
N ARG A 21 12.65 30.06 30.06
CA ARG A 21 12.90 28.81 30.81
C ARG A 21 12.77 28.96 32.33
N ASN A 22 12.97 30.16 32.88
CA ASN A 22 12.97 30.36 34.34
C ASN A 22 11.57 30.65 34.92
N GLY A 23 10.60 31.06 34.10
CA GLY A 23 9.20 31.25 34.56
C GLY A 23 8.41 29.95 34.74
N VAL A 24 8.81 28.86 34.10
CA VAL A 24 8.07 27.57 34.12
C VAL A 24 8.51 26.66 35.28
N LEU A 25 9.65 26.95 35.93
CA LEU A 25 10.13 26.19 37.08
C LEU A 25 9.57 26.70 38.43
N SER A 26 9.07 27.94 38.48
CA SER A 26 8.50 28.51 39.72
C SER A 26 7.08 28.04 40.04
N LEU A 27 6.31 27.57 39.04
CA LEU A 27 4.93 27.11 39.23
C LEU A 27 4.80 25.63 39.64
N LYS A 28 5.91 24.88 39.69
CA LYS A 28 5.92 23.48 40.16
C LYS A 28 6.11 23.34 41.67
N ALA A 29 6.46 24.41 42.39
CA ALA A 29 6.70 24.38 43.83
C ALA A 29 5.47 24.75 44.69
N GLU A 30 4.44 25.39 44.14
CA GLU A 30 3.30 25.92 44.91
C GLU A 30 1.97 25.17 44.75
N GLN A 31 1.93 24.01 44.08
CA GLN A 31 0.70 23.20 43.94
C GLN A 31 0.72 21.86 44.69
N GLN A 32 1.57 21.70 45.71
CA GLN A 32 1.63 20.47 46.52
C GLN A 32 0.82 20.49 47.83
N SER A 33 -0.18 21.37 48.01
CA SER A 33 -0.86 21.48 49.31
C SER A 33 -2.40 21.45 49.32
N ILE A 34 -3.08 20.94 48.29
CA ILE A 34 -4.53 20.66 48.40
C ILE A 34 -4.89 19.38 47.64
N CYS A 35 -4.66 18.22 48.25
CA CYS A 35 -5.38 16.98 47.94
C CYS A 35 -5.76 16.30 49.27
N PRO A 36 -7.04 16.01 49.52
CA PRO A 36 -7.46 15.29 50.73
C PRO A 36 -6.98 13.83 50.70
N PRO A 37 -6.74 13.19 51.85
CA PRO A 37 -6.28 11.80 51.92
C PRO A 37 -7.44 10.81 51.67
N TYR A 38 -7.10 9.53 51.48
CA TYR A 38 -7.96 8.34 51.28
C TYR A 38 -8.34 8.06 49.80
N ALA A 39 -8.25 6.84 49.26
CA ALA A 39 -8.28 5.52 49.90
C ALA A 39 -7.38 4.50 49.17
N GLN A 40 -6.62 3.72 49.95
CA GLN A 40 -6.05 2.44 49.52
C GLN A 40 -7.18 1.47 49.21
N LYS A 41 -7.20 0.91 48.00
CA LYS A 41 -8.11 -0.19 47.64
C LYS A 41 -7.53 -1.50 48.20
N MET A 42 -8.07 -1.94 49.34
CA MET A 42 -8.06 -3.36 49.73
C MET A 42 -8.79 -4.15 48.65
N LYS A 43 -8.20 -5.28 48.23
CA LYS A 43 -8.85 -6.26 47.37
C LYS A 43 -9.67 -7.17 48.29
N ASP A 44 -10.98 -7.05 48.22
CA ASP A 44 -11.88 -8.08 48.69
C ASP A 44 -12.75 -8.55 47.52
N ASP A 45 -12.79 -9.85 47.36
CA ASP A 45 -13.62 -10.58 46.41
C ASP A 45 -15.08 -10.49 46.87
N TYR A 46 -15.98 -9.88 46.07
CA TYR A 46 -17.41 -10.22 46.07
C TYR A 46 -18.13 -9.65 44.84
N GLU A 47 -19.16 -10.38 44.41
CA GLU A 47 -19.84 -10.26 43.13
C GLU A 47 -20.75 -9.03 42.97
N GLY A 48 -20.80 -8.54 41.72
CA GLY A 48 -21.98 -7.95 41.10
C GLY A 48 -22.31 -6.50 41.41
N GLU A 49 -21.95 -5.57 40.50
CA GLU A 49 -22.61 -4.25 40.41
C GLU A 49 -22.48 -3.60 39.01
N PRO A 50 -23.36 -2.62 38.69
CA PRO A 50 -23.87 -2.37 37.34
C PRO A 50 -23.11 -1.28 36.57
N ASN A 51 -22.79 -1.55 35.31
CA ASN A 51 -22.70 -0.64 34.15
C ASN A 51 -22.38 0.87 34.38
N GLU A 52 -21.34 1.23 35.15
CA GLU A 52 -20.89 2.62 35.35
C GLU A 52 -20.01 3.19 34.22
N GLY A 53 -19.61 2.37 33.22
CA GLY A 53 -18.60 2.75 32.22
C GLY A 53 -18.93 3.93 31.30
N LYS A 54 -20.20 4.37 31.21
CA LYS A 54 -20.61 5.48 30.32
C LYS A 54 -20.48 6.87 30.95
N LYS A 55 -20.61 7.02 32.27
CA LYS A 55 -20.61 8.35 32.93
C LYS A 55 -19.20 8.94 33.10
N GLY A 56 -18.19 8.10 33.31
CA GLY A 56 -16.79 8.56 33.44
C GLY A 56 -16.23 9.22 32.17
N ASN A 57 -16.62 8.73 30.99
CA ASN A 57 -16.17 9.28 29.71
C ASN A 57 -16.82 10.64 29.37
N ILE A 58 -17.98 10.95 29.93
CA ILE A 58 -18.67 12.22 29.67
C ILE A 58 -18.00 13.35 30.48
N ARG A 59 -17.66 13.10 31.74
CA ARG A 59 -16.98 14.08 32.61
C ARG A 59 -15.62 14.50 32.05
N LYS A 60 -14.78 13.52 31.71
CA LYS A 60 -13.47 13.77 31.08
C LYS A 60 -13.56 14.58 29.80
N ARG A 61 -14.57 14.32 28.95
CA ARG A 61 -14.78 15.08 27.70
C ARG A 61 -15.19 16.53 27.94
N ASN A 62 -16.01 16.78 28.95
CA ASN A 62 -16.44 18.14 29.28
C ASN A 62 -15.30 18.94 29.93
N GLU A 63 -14.46 18.29 30.73
CA GLU A 63 -13.21 18.88 31.26
C GLU A 63 -12.24 19.25 30.11
N THR A 64 -12.07 18.38 29.11
CA THR A 64 -11.26 18.70 27.93
C THR A 64 -11.82 19.89 27.15
N ILE A 65 -13.15 19.97 26.99
CA ILE A 65 -13.82 21.09 26.30
C ILE A 65 -13.55 22.41 27.04
N LEU A 66 -13.67 22.41 28.37
CA LEU A 66 -13.42 23.59 29.19
C LEU A 66 -11.93 24.00 29.17
N ALA A 67 -11.02 23.04 29.26
CA ALA A 67 -9.58 23.30 29.18
C ALA A 67 -9.19 23.91 27.81
N VAL A 68 -9.73 23.36 26.72
CA VAL A 68 -9.51 23.90 25.36
C VAL A 68 -10.09 25.31 25.21
N ALA A 69 -11.26 25.60 25.82
CA ALA A 69 -11.84 26.93 25.80
C ALA A 69 -10.96 27.96 26.53
N ARG A 70 -10.42 27.61 27.70
CA ARG A 70 -9.51 28.50 28.45
C ARG A 70 -8.19 28.74 27.71
N LEU A 71 -7.63 27.72 27.07
CA LEU A 71 -6.45 27.88 26.22
C LEU A 71 -6.71 28.81 25.03
N LEU A 72 -7.89 28.74 24.42
CA LEU A 72 -8.29 29.63 23.32
C LEU A 72 -8.43 31.08 23.75
N ILE A 73 -8.96 31.34 24.95
CA ILE A 73 -9.07 32.68 25.52
C ILE A 73 -7.68 33.27 25.76
N GLN A 74 -6.74 32.45 26.24
CA GLN A 74 -5.38 32.87 26.54
C GLN A 74 -4.52 33.07 25.28
N ASP A 75 -4.61 32.14 24.33
CA ASP A 75 -3.93 32.18 23.04
C ASP A 75 -4.84 31.65 21.93
N CYS A 76 -5.44 32.56 21.17
CA CYS A 76 -6.35 32.21 20.09
C CYS A 76 -5.66 31.47 18.92
N LEU A 77 -4.33 31.50 18.80
CA LEU A 77 -3.56 30.94 17.67
C LEU A 77 -2.78 29.68 18.01
N ILE A 78 -2.85 29.22 19.26
CA ILE A 78 -2.20 27.98 19.70
C ILE A 78 -2.57 26.80 18.78
N LYS A 79 -1.56 26.07 18.31
CA LYS A 79 -1.76 24.95 17.38
C LYS A 79 -2.44 23.78 18.09
N ARG A 80 -3.14 22.95 17.32
CA ARG A 80 -3.85 21.77 17.87
C ARG A 80 -2.91 20.74 18.48
N SER A 81 -1.68 20.63 18.00
CA SER A 81 -0.62 19.82 18.60
C SER A 81 -0.31 20.30 20.00
N ASP A 82 -0.10 21.61 20.14
CA ASP A 82 0.37 22.21 21.38
C ASP A 82 -0.75 22.19 22.43
N MET A 83 -2.01 22.39 22.01
CA MET A 83 -3.19 22.15 22.85
C MET A 83 -3.30 20.70 23.33
N ALA A 84 -2.99 19.74 22.47
CA ALA A 84 -3.06 18.31 22.82
C ALA A 84 -2.00 17.98 23.88
N ASP A 85 -0.79 18.52 23.74
CA ASP A 85 0.30 18.35 24.69
C ASP A 85 -0.01 18.99 26.05
N VAL A 86 -0.54 20.22 26.06
CA VAL A 86 -0.91 20.92 27.31
C VAL A 86 -2.05 20.24 28.04
N CYS A 87 -3.07 19.76 27.32
CA CYS A 87 -4.22 19.07 27.90
C CYS A 87 -3.96 17.58 28.20
N GLY A 88 -2.83 17.01 27.75
CA GLY A 88 -2.52 15.59 27.90
C GLY A 88 -3.51 14.66 27.16
N VAL A 89 -4.08 15.11 26.04
CA VAL A 89 -5.11 14.38 25.27
C VAL A 89 -4.68 14.22 23.82
N SER A 90 -5.40 13.39 23.06
CA SER A 90 -5.08 13.21 21.65
C SER A 90 -5.48 14.44 20.79
N PRO A 91 -4.76 14.75 19.69
CA PRO A 91 -5.16 15.80 18.75
C PRO A 91 -6.57 15.61 18.13
N GLN A 92 -7.05 14.37 18.10
CA GLN A 92 -8.40 14.03 17.65
C GLN A 92 -9.48 14.48 18.66
N GLU A 93 -9.20 14.35 19.95
CA GLU A 93 -10.09 14.83 21.02
C GLU A 93 -10.13 16.37 21.05
N ILE A 94 -8.98 17.04 20.88
CA ILE A 94 -8.93 18.50 20.69
C ILE A 94 -9.79 18.93 19.50
N SER A 95 -9.68 18.24 18.37
CA SER A 95 -10.48 18.54 17.17
C SER A 95 -11.98 18.35 17.41
N SER A 96 -12.35 17.35 18.22
CA SER A 96 -13.75 17.09 18.60
C SER A 96 -14.27 18.13 19.59
N ALA A 97 -13.44 18.55 20.55
CA ALA A 97 -13.74 19.59 21.51
C ALA A 97 -13.94 20.95 20.83
N LEU A 98 -13.05 21.35 19.92
CA LEU A 98 -13.18 22.58 19.13
C LEU A 98 -14.49 22.61 18.31
N LYS A 99 -14.84 21.49 17.65
CA LYS A 99 -16.10 21.40 16.91
C LYS A 99 -17.32 21.54 17.81
N LYS A 100 -17.27 20.95 19.00
CA LYS A 100 -18.35 21.08 19.98
C LYS A 100 -18.45 22.50 20.51
N LEU A 101 -17.35 23.11 20.92
CA LEU A 101 -17.30 24.51 21.36
C LEU A 101 -17.90 25.44 20.31
N GLN A 102 -17.45 25.31 19.06
CA GLN A 102 -17.94 26.13 17.96
C GLN A 102 -19.44 25.94 17.72
N LYS A 103 -19.93 24.70 17.82
CA LYS A 103 -21.37 24.42 17.72
C LYS A 103 -22.14 25.05 18.88
N THR A 104 -21.72 24.80 20.12
CA THR A 104 -22.35 25.31 21.34
C THR A 104 -22.42 26.84 21.33
N VAL A 105 -21.36 27.50 20.91
CA VAL A 105 -21.31 28.97 20.77
C VAL A 105 -22.25 29.46 19.66
N ASN A 106 -22.25 28.83 18.49
CA ASN A 106 -23.15 29.21 17.39
C ASN A 106 -24.63 29.01 17.75
N ASP A 107 -24.93 27.99 18.55
CA ASP A 107 -26.28 27.68 19.05
C ASP A 107 -26.69 28.63 20.21
N GLY A 108 -25.82 29.55 20.63
CA GLY A 108 -26.09 30.52 21.71
C GLY A 108 -26.12 29.91 23.11
N HIS A 109 -25.55 28.72 23.30
CA HIS A 109 -25.56 28.02 24.57
C HIS A 109 -24.40 28.44 25.48
N THR A 110 -24.66 28.50 26.78
CA THR A 110 -23.63 28.75 27.80
C THR A 110 -22.73 27.53 27.97
N ILE A 111 -21.43 27.77 28.15
CA ILE A 111 -20.46 26.73 28.46
C ILE A 111 -20.31 26.68 29.98
N ILE A 112 -20.75 25.58 30.59
CA ILE A 112 -20.66 25.37 32.03
C ILE A 112 -19.18 25.45 32.46
N GLY A 113 -18.86 26.37 33.38
CA GLY A 113 -17.51 26.58 33.92
C GLY A 113 -16.76 27.79 33.35
N LEU A 114 -17.39 28.56 32.45
CA LEU A 114 -16.94 29.89 32.04
C LEU A 114 -17.93 30.95 32.54
N ASN A 115 -17.41 32.10 32.96
CA ASN A 115 -18.25 33.26 33.25
C ASN A 115 -18.65 34.01 31.95
N ASN A 116 -19.59 34.97 32.04
CA ASN A 116 -20.07 35.69 30.86
C ASN A 116 -18.97 36.49 30.15
N ALA A 117 -18.01 37.05 30.89
CA ALA A 117 -16.90 37.81 30.29
C ALA A 117 -15.91 36.89 29.54
N GLU A 118 -15.60 35.73 30.11
CA GLU A 118 -14.79 34.69 29.47
C GLU A 118 -15.48 34.10 28.24
N LEU A 119 -16.82 33.96 28.28
CA LEU A 119 -17.60 33.50 27.14
C LEU A 119 -17.50 34.47 25.96
N GLU A 120 -17.62 35.78 26.21
CA GLU A 120 -17.42 36.82 25.18
C GLU A 120 -15.99 36.80 24.63
N LEU A 121 -14.98 36.64 25.49
CA LEU A 121 -13.58 36.48 25.05
C LEU A 121 -13.37 35.22 24.20
N LEU A 122 -14.04 34.12 24.53
CA LEU A 122 -14.01 32.90 23.75
C LEU A 122 -14.67 33.08 22.38
N ILE A 123 -15.81 33.76 22.32
CA ILE A 123 -16.51 34.09 21.06
C ILE A 123 -15.55 34.88 20.16
N ASN A 124 -14.96 35.95 20.69
CA ASN A 124 -13.99 36.77 19.97
C ASN A 124 -12.77 35.98 19.52
N SER A 125 -12.26 35.09 20.37
CA SER A 125 -11.09 34.24 20.07
C SER A 125 -11.40 33.21 18.98
N LEU A 126 -12.57 32.58 19.02
CA LEU A 126 -13.04 31.66 17.99
C LEU A 126 -13.28 32.39 16.66
N GLU A 127 -13.79 33.61 16.71
CA GLU A 127 -14.00 34.42 15.51
C GLU A 127 -12.68 34.88 14.89
N LYS A 128 -11.75 35.38 15.71
CA LYS A 128 -10.38 35.75 15.26
C LYS A 128 -9.66 34.53 14.69
N ARG A 129 -9.72 33.39 15.37
CA ARG A 129 -9.16 32.13 14.87
C ARG A 129 -9.81 31.70 13.55
N ARG A 130 -11.12 31.89 13.38
CA ARG A 130 -11.82 31.61 12.12
C ARG A 130 -11.38 32.54 10.99
N ARG A 131 -11.06 33.81 11.29
CA ARG A 131 -10.52 34.77 10.31
C ARG A 131 -9.09 34.40 9.90
N GLU A 132 -8.26 33.94 10.84
CA GLU A 132 -6.85 33.58 10.59
C GLU A 132 -6.67 32.15 10.03
N GLU A 133 -7.52 31.21 10.44
CA GLU A 133 -7.69 29.88 9.84
C GLU A 133 -8.53 30.03 8.56
N GLU A 134 -8.08 30.90 7.65
CA GLU A 134 -8.69 31.06 6.33
C GLU A 134 -8.87 29.67 5.70
N ALA A 135 -10.11 29.39 5.28
CA ALA A 135 -10.44 28.11 4.69
C ALA A 135 -9.44 27.82 3.55
N PRO A 136 -8.90 26.58 3.46
CA PRO A 136 -7.98 26.21 2.39
C PRO A 136 -8.51 26.54 0.99
N THR A 137 -9.84 26.52 0.82
CA THR A 137 -10.55 26.95 -0.39
C THR A 137 -10.27 28.41 -0.76
N ILE A 138 -10.28 29.33 0.21
CA ILE A 138 -10.04 30.77 0.01
C ILE A 138 -8.55 31.03 -0.25
N LYS A 139 -7.66 30.39 0.52
CA LYS A 139 -6.21 30.47 0.30
C LYS A 139 -5.83 30.01 -1.11
N ILE A 140 -6.40 28.89 -1.57
CA ILE A 140 -6.20 28.40 -2.94
C ILE A 140 -6.73 29.41 -3.95
N ALA A 141 -7.92 29.97 -3.74
CA ALA A 141 -8.48 30.97 -4.66
C ALA A 141 -7.55 32.20 -4.80
N LYS A 142 -6.99 32.72 -3.71
CA LYS A 142 -5.98 33.80 -3.73
C LYS A 142 -4.75 33.42 -4.54
N LEU A 143 -4.17 32.25 -4.28
CA LEU A 143 -2.99 31.77 -5.01
C LEU A 143 -3.27 31.59 -6.51
N LEU A 144 -4.48 31.18 -6.90
CA LEU A 144 -4.86 31.06 -8.31
C LEU A 144 -5.04 32.42 -9.01
N ILE A 145 -5.40 33.47 -8.27
CA ILE A 145 -5.48 34.83 -8.81
C ILE A 145 -4.07 35.38 -9.08
N GLU A 146 -3.14 35.11 -8.16
CA GLU A 146 -1.74 35.51 -8.26
C GLU A 146 -0.99 34.76 -9.37
N ASP A 147 -1.08 33.42 -9.39
CA ASP A 147 -0.44 32.57 -10.38
C ASP A 147 -1.30 31.34 -10.70
N PHE A 148 -2.00 31.39 -11.84
CA PHE A 148 -2.88 30.30 -12.27
C PHE A 148 -2.12 29.04 -12.73
N LEU A 149 -0.84 29.18 -13.09
CA LEU A 149 0.03 28.07 -13.51
C LEU A 149 0.69 27.36 -12.33
N MET A 150 0.51 27.86 -11.11
CA MET A 150 1.14 27.30 -9.92
C MET A 150 0.85 25.79 -9.77
N ASP A 151 1.94 25.02 -9.64
CA ASP A 151 1.86 23.57 -9.50
C ASP A 151 1.02 23.15 -8.29
N ARG A 152 0.26 22.06 -8.45
CA ARG A 152 -0.55 21.50 -7.36
C ARG A 152 0.28 21.14 -6.12
N SER A 153 1.53 20.73 -6.33
CA SER A 153 2.47 20.43 -5.23
C SER A 153 2.90 21.68 -4.48
N LYS A 154 3.10 22.81 -5.18
CA LYS A 154 3.44 24.10 -4.56
C LYS A 154 2.26 24.65 -3.78
N ILE A 155 1.06 24.63 -4.37
CA ILE A 155 -0.19 25.03 -3.68
C ILE A 155 -0.42 24.15 -2.43
N ALA A 156 -0.20 22.84 -2.55
CA ALA A 156 -0.32 21.89 -1.44
C ALA A 156 0.60 22.25 -0.26
N ALA A 157 1.87 22.58 -0.55
CA ALA A 157 2.84 22.98 0.45
C ALA A 157 2.43 24.29 1.15
N ILE A 158 2.05 25.32 0.39
CA ILE A 158 1.64 26.62 0.94
C ILE A 158 0.38 26.50 1.80
N CYS A 159 -0.60 25.72 1.35
CA CYS A 159 -1.86 25.55 2.07
C CYS A 159 -1.81 24.48 3.17
N GLY A 160 -0.70 23.75 3.35
CA GLY A 160 -0.57 22.67 4.33
C GLY A 160 -1.55 21.51 4.09
N ILE A 161 -1.87 21.21 2.82
CA ILE A 161 -2.81 20.15 2.43
C ILE A 161 -2.16 19.18 1.43
N THR A 162 -2.80 18.05 1.17
CA THR A 162 -2.32 17.11 0.15
C THR A 162 -2.65 17.61 -1.27
N PRO A 163 -1.83 17.28 -2.30
CA PRO A 163 -2.11 17.67 -3.70
C PRO A 163 -3.46 17.17 -4.24
N GLN A 164 -3.96 16.05 -3.72
CA GLN A 164 -5.30 15.55 -4.03
C GLN A 164 -6.38 16.47 -3.48
N LYS A 165 -6.24 16.95 -2.24
CA LYS A 165 -7.17 17.92 -1.63
C LYS A 165 -7.17 19.26 -2.35
N VAL A 166 -6.03 19.69 -2.91
CA VAL A 166 -5.98 20.88 -3.79
C VAL A 166 -6.96 20.74 -4.95
N SER A 167 -6.94 19.60 -5.64
CA SER A 167 -7.84 19.35 -6.79
C SER A 167 -9.32 19.41 -6.39
N THR A 168 -9.67 18.83 -5.24
CA THR A 168 -11.04 18.90 -4.71
C THR A 168 -11.44 20.32 -4.32
N ASN A 169 -10.53 21.09 -3.71
CA ASN A 169 -10.81 22.47 -3.33
C ASN A 169 -10.92 23.39 -4.55
N ILE A 170 -10.13 23.20 -5.61
CA ILE A 170 -10.29 23.94 -6.87
C ILE A 170 -11.70 23.69 -7.46
N LYS A 171 -12.16 22.43 -7.44
CA LYS A 171 -13.54 22.11 -7.86
C LYS A 171 -14.57 22.81 -6.98
N LYS A 172 -14.36 22.85 -5.66
CA LYS A 172 -15.25 23.56 -4.74
C LYS A 172 -15.25 25.07 -4.99
N VAL A 173 -14.09 25.68 -5.24
CA VAL A 173 -13.99 27.10 -5.66
C VAL A 173 -14.83 27.32 -6.91
N LYS A 174 -14.66 26.50 -7.94
CA LYS A 174 -15.50 26.56 -9.16
C LYS A 174 -16.99 26.42 -8.85
N THR A 175 -17.40 25.48 -8.00
CA THR A 175 -18.81 25.32 -7.59
C THR A 175 -19.33 26.52 -6.81
N MET A 176 -18.53 27.11 -5.92
CA MET A 176 -18.88 28.31 -5.16
C MET A 176 -19.02 29.56 -6.04
N MET A 177 -18.37 29.58 -7.20
CA MET A 177 -18.50 30.66 -8.18
C MET A 177 -19.72 30.48 -9.08
N MET A 178 -20.10 29.23 -9.38
CA MET A 178 -21.26 28.91 -10.22
C MET A 178 -22.59 28.93 -9.45
N ARG A 179 -22.56 28.77 -8.12
CA ARG A 179 -23.71 28.95 -7.24
C ARG A 179 -23.68 30.38 -6.74
N GLU A 180 -24.73 31.16 -6.99
CA GLU A 180 -24.85 32.61 -6.83
C GLU A 180 -24.68 33.16 -5.39
N ASP A 181 -24.01 32.43 -4.48
CA ASP A 181 -23.62 32.94 -3.17
C ASP A 181 -22.09 33.07 -3.07
N PRO A 182 -21.47 34.01 -3.81
CA PRO A 182 -20.06 34.32 -3.70
C PRO A 182 -19.73 35.04 -2.39
N SER A 183 -20.61 35.03 -1.38
CA SER A 183 -20.43 35.75 -0.12
C SER A 183 -19.10 35.45 0.57
N ALA A 184 -18.62 34.20 0.47
CA ALA A 184 -17.31 33.79 1.00
C ALA A 184 -16.10 34.18 0.11
N LEU A 185 -16.35 34.61 -1.13
CA LEU A 185 -15.36 35.09 -2.11
C LEU A 185 -15.48 36.60 -2.37
N LYS A 186 -16.36 37.33 -1.68
CA LYS A 186 -16.67 38.76 -1.89
C LYS A 186 -15.46 39.71 -1.85
N GLN A 187 -14.36 39.29 -1.23
CA GLN A 187 -13.11 40.05 -1.13
C GLN A 187 -12.12 39.74 -2.26
N LEU A 188 -12.45 38.81 -3.15
CA LEU A 188 -11.57 38.37 -4.24
C LEU A 188 -12.07 38.91 -5.57
N ASP A 189 -11.13 39.12 -6.50
CA ASP A 189 -11.43 39.44 -7.89
C ASP A 189 -11.99 38.18 -8.58
N ILE A 190 -13.31 38.02 -8.51
CA ILE A 190 -14.04 36.84 -8.96
C ILE A 190 -13.89 36.65 -10.47
N GLU A 191 -13.90 37.74 -11.25
CA GLU A 191 -13.78 37.68 -12.71
C GLU A 191 -12.38 37.24 -13.12
N ARG A 192 -11.34 37.77 -12.48
CA ARG A 192 -9.97 37.29 -12.68
C ARG A 192 -9.80 35.83 -12.27
N LEU A 193 -10.43 35.40 -11.17
CA LEU A 193 -10.41 34.01 -10.74
C LEU A 193 -11.12 33.09 -11.74
N LYS A 194 -12.25 33.51 -12.34
CA LYS A 194 -12.95 32.77 -13.41
C LYS A 194 -12.02 32.56 -14.60
N ALA A 195 -11.47 33.65 -15.12
CA ALA A 195 -10.55 33.62 -16.25
C ALA A 195 -9.34 32.71 -15.98
N ASN A 196 -8.73 32.81 -14.80
CA ASN A 196 -7.58 31.99 -14.41
C ASN A 196 -7.91 30.49 -14.29
N ILE A 197 -9.10 30.15 -13.78
CA ILE A 197 -9.56 28.74 -13.73
C ILE A 197 -9.78 28.21 -15.15
N GLU A 198 -10.40 28.99 -16.03
CA GLU A 198 -10.63 28.61 -17.42
C GLU A 198 -9.31 28.43 -18.19
N LEU A 199 -8.39 29.39 -18.10
CA LEU A 199 -7.05 29.29 -18.70
C LEU A 199 -6.31 28.05 -18.22
N ARG A 200 -6.43 27.71 -16.93
CA ARG A 200 -5.83 26.51 -16.37
C ARG A 200 -6.45 25.22 -16.92
N GLU A 201 -7.76 25.19 -17.14
CA GLU A 201 -8.45 24.05 -17.74
C GLU A 201 -8.04 23.88 -19.21
N VAL A 202 -7.96 24.98 -19.97
CA VAL A 202 -7.47 24.99 -21.35
C VAL A 202 -6.02 24.49 -21.41
N TYR A 203 -5.16 24.97 -20.52
CA TYR A 203 -3.76 24.52 -20.44
C TYR A 203 -3.62 23.05 -20.03
N GLN A 204 -4.42 22.57 -19.08
CA GLN A 204 -4.43 21.13 -18.73
C GLN A 204 -4.90 20.27 -19.90
N LYS A 205 -5.86 20.76 -20.69
CA LYS A 205 -6.33 20.08 -21.89
C LYS A 205 -5.25 20.06 -22.97
N SER A 206 -4.54 21.16 -23.20
CA SER A 206 -3.45 21.21 -24.19
C SER A 206 -2.30 20.26 -23.83
N LEU A 207 -1.89 20.21 -22.56
CA LEU A 207 -0.87 19.23 -22.09
C LEU A 207 -1.32 17.77 -22.28
N GLN A 208 -2.61 17.49 -22.05
CA GLN A 208 -3.14 16.15 -22.32
C GLN A 208 -3.15 15.83 -23.81
N ASP A 209 -3.58 16.77 -24.65
CA ASP A 209 -3.62 16.57 -26.09
C ASP A 209 -2.20 16.46 -26.68
N GLU A 210 -1.22 17.17 -26.13
CA GLU A 210 0.20 17.02 -26.48
C GLU A 210 0.73 15.63 -26.12
N LEU A 211 0.44 15.14 -24.90
CA LEU A 211 0.79 13.77 -24.51
C LEU A 211 0.16 12.74 -25.45
N LEU A 212 -1.12 12.88 -25.78
CA LEU A 212 -1.81 11.98 -26.69
C LEU A 212 -1.16 12.00 -28.08
N ARG A 213 -0.80 13.19 -28.58
CA ARG A 213 -0.12 13.34 -29.87
C ARG A 213 1.25 12.69 -29.87
N ASN A 214 2.05 12.90 -28.83
CA ASN A 214 3.39 12.31 -28.72
C ASN A 214 3.35 10.79 -28.65
N VAL A 215 2.45 10.24 -27.81
CA VAL A 215 2.23 8.78 -27.75
C VAL A 215 1.74 8.24 -29.09
N ALA A 216 0.80 8.92 -29.75
CA ALA A 216 0.28 8.51 -31.04
C ALA A 216 1.34 8.51 -32.15
N ARG A 217 2.23 9.51 -32.19
CA ARG A 217 3.36 9.55 -33.14
C ARG A 217 4.34 8.40 -32.93
N ILE A 218 4.63 8.04 -31.68
CA ILE A 218 5.48 6.88 -31.38
C ILE A 218 4.80 5.59 -31.86
N LEU A 219 3.50 5.45 -31.61
CA LEU A 219 2.72 4.29 -32.09
C LEU A 219 2.64 4.21 -33.62
N LEU A 220 2.58 5.35 -34.32
CA LEU A 220 2.63 5.40 -35.78
C LEU A 220 3.98 4.91 -36.32
N LYS A 221 5.10 5.28 -35.66
CA LYS A 221 6.44 4.82 -36.03
C LYS A 221 6.63 3.33 -35.76
N ASN A 222 6.18 2.86 -34.60
CA ASN A 222 6.28 1.47 -34.19
C ASN A 222 5.09 1.05 -33.34
N TYR A 223 4.11 0.39 -33.95
CA TYR A 223 2.89 -0.01 -33.24
C TYR A 223 3.10 -1.16 -32.25
N ARG A 224 4.22 -1.89 -32.35
CA ARG A 224 4.57 -3.01 -31.46
C ARG A 224 5.28 -2.58 -30.18
N ILE A 225 5.69 -1.31 -30.09
CA ILE A 225 6.36 -0.76 -28.92
C ILE A 225 5.50 -0.91 -27.66
N THR A 226 6.15 -1.27 -26.55
CA THR A 226 5.50 -1.48 -25.26
C THR A 226 5.23 -0.16 -24.56
N GLY A 227 4.23 -0.13 -23.67
CA GLY A 227 3.94 1.07 -22.87
C GLY A 227 5.12 1.53 -22.00
N LYS A 228 6.01 0.60 -21.62
CA LYS A 228 7.23 0.88 -20.85
C LYS A 228 8.28 1.62 -21.68
N GLU A 229 8.49 1.19 -22.92
CA GLU A 229 9.44 1.83 -23.83
C GLU A 229 8.95 3.24 -24.20
N ILE A 230 7.65 3.41 -24.47
CA ILE A 230 7.06 4.75 -24.69
C ILE A 230 7.25 5.64 -23.46
N ALA A 231 7.04 5.08 -22.26
CA ALA A 231 7.22 5.80 -21.00
C ALA A 231 8.67 6.26 -20.79
N GLN A 232 9.64 5.43 -21.17
CA GLN A 232 11.07 5.77 -21.15
C GLN A 232 11.40 6.85 -22.18
N GLU A 233 10.94 6.71 -23.42
CA GLU A 233 11.19 7.66 -24.51
C GLU A 233 10.65 9.06 -24.19
N LEU A 234 9.46 9.13 -23.59
CA LEU A 234 8.83 10.41 -23.20
C LEU A 234 9.27 10.93 -21.82
N ASN A 235 10.05 10.15 -21.06
CA ASN A 235 10.38 10.44 -19.65
C ASN A 235 9.12 10.69 -18.78
N ILE A 236 8.10 9.84 -18.95
CA ILE A 236 6.81 9.94 -18.26
C ILE A 236 6.52 8.61 -17.55
N LYS A 237 5.74 8.65 -16.46
CA LYS A 237 5.33 7.44 -15.74
C LYS A 237 4.46 6.52 -16.61
N GLU A 238 4.73 5.22 -16.60
CA GLU A 238 3.99 4.17 -17.35
C GLU A 238 2.46 4.22 -17.19
N PRO A 239 1.87 4.50 -16.00
CA PRO A 239 0.42 4.62 -15.87
C PRO A 239 -0.19 5.75 -16.70
N ASN A 240 0.55 6.85 -16.91
CA ASN A 240 0.08 7.97 -17.72
C ASN A 240 0.05 7.59 -19.20
N VAL A 241 1.07 6.87 -19.68
CA VAL A 241 1.10 6.32 -21.04
C VAL A 241 -0.03 5.31 -21.25
N SER A 242 -0.25 4.42 -20.28
CA SER A 242 -1.35 3.44 -20.34
C SER A 242 -2.72 4.13 -20.43
N SER A 243 -2.92 5.21 -19.67
CA SER A 243 -4.13 6.03 -19.75
C SER A 243 -4.23 6.76 -21.10
N ALA A 244 -3.13 7.28 -21.63
CA ALA A 244 -3.07 7.94 -22.92
C ALA A 244 -3.44 6.98 -24.06
N ILE A 245 -2.90 5.76 -24.08
CA ILE A 245 -3.24 4.74 -25.08
C ILE A 245 -4.73 4.42 -25.06
N LYS A 246 -5.33 4.26 -23.88
CA LYS A 246 -6.79 4.04 -23.74
C LYS A 246 -7.59 5.21 -24.30
N LYS A 247 -7.19 6.45 -24.01
CA LYS A 247 -7.84 7.65 -24.56
C LYS A 247 -7.67 7.75 -26.08
N ILE A 248 -6.50 7.36 -26.61
CA ILE A 248 -6.24 7.33 -28.05
C ILE A 248 -7.24 6.37 -28.71
N LYS A 249 -7.34 5.13 -28.21
CA LYS A 249 -8.31 4.13 -28.70
C LYS A 249 -9.72 4.70 -28.79
N ILE A 250 -10.19 5.35 -27.73
CA ILE A 250 -11.52 5.97 -27.69
C ILE A 250 -11.63 7.09 -28.74
N LYS A 251 -10.66 8.01 -28.80
CA LYS A 251 -10.69 9.17 -29.71
C LYS A 251 -10.62 8.80 -31.19
N ILE A 252 -9.99 7.68 -31.54
CA ILE A 252 -9.91 7.18 -32.92
C ILE A 252 -11.04 6.22 -33.27
N GLY A 253 -11.98 5.97 -32.35
CA GLY A 253 -13.15 5.11 -32.60
C GLY A 253 -12.89 3.61 -32.48
N TYR A 254 -11.82 3.18 -31.82
CA TYR A 254 -11.60 1.75 -31.55
C TYR A 254 -12.59 1.26 -30.48
N GLN A 255 -13.45 0.30 -30.86
CA GLN A 255 -14.36 -0.38 -29.96
C GLN A 255 -13.81 -1.78 -29.60
N GLU A 256 -13.71 -2.09 -28.31
CA GLU A 256 -13.22 -3.41 -27.83
C GLU A 256 -14.21 -4.55 -28.12
N THR A 257 -15.49 -4.22 -28.28
CA THR A 257 -16.54 -5.16 -28.71
C THR A 257 -16.51 -5.23 -30.23
N GLY A 258 -16.30 -6.43 -30.79
CA GLY A 258 -16.24 -6.71 -32.23
C GLY A 258 -17.53 -6.44 -33.02
N ALA A 259 -18.24 -5.36 -32.72
CA ALA A 259 -19.23 -4.76 -33.59
C ALA A 259 -18.48 -4.10 -34.75
N GLU A 260 -18.33 -4.87 -35.81
CA GLU A 260 -17.90 -4.37 -37.11
C GLU A 260 -18.82 -3.20 -37.53
N GLU A 261 -18.19 -2.17 -38.09
CA GLU A 261 -18.81 -1.23 -39.05
C GLU A 261 -19.84 -0.22 -38.54
N LYS A 262 -19.54 0.47 -37.44
CA LYS A 262 -19.90 1.90 -37.37
C LYS A 262 -18.66 2.73 -37.06
N LEU A 263 -17.94 3.09 -38.13
CA LEU A 263 -17.09 4.28 -38.19
C LEU A 263 -17.97 5.50 -37.92
N THR A 264 -18.33 5.69 -36.66
CA THR A 264 -18.82 6.99 -36.20
C THR A 264 -17.66 7.95 -36.36
N GLU A 265 -17.93 9.15 -36.86
CA GLU A 265 -16.96 10.22 -37.08
C GLU A 265 -16.27 10.58 -35.75
N ALA A 266 -15.26 9.80 -35.39
CA ALA A 266 -14.51 10.01 -34.19
C ALA A 266 -13.65 11.26 -34.40
N PRO A 267 -13.58 12.18 -33.42
CA PRO A 267 -12.93 13.48 -33.59
C PRO A 267 -11.41 13.40 -33.86
N GLY A 268 -10.82 12.20 -33.77
CA GLY A 268 -9.41 11.96 -34.03
C GLY A 268 -8.50 12.53 -32.95
N ILE A 269 -7.19 12.33 -33.11
CA ILE A 269 -6.19 12.98 -32.27
C ILE A 269 -5.86 14.36 -32.86
N ILE A 270 -6.04 15.39 -32.04
CA ILE A 270 -5.80 16.78 -32.44
C ILE A 270 -4.31 16.97 -32.79
N GLY A 271 -4.05 17.41 -34.02
CA GLY A 271 -2.70 17.65 -34.56
C GLY A 271 -2.04 16.43 -35.22
N LEU A 272 -2.82 15.38 -35.51
CA LEU A 272 -2.52 14.40 -36.56
C LEU A 272 -3.40 14.67 -37.78
N THR A 273 -2.92 14.31 -38.96
CA THR A 273 -3.73 14.37 -40.20
C THR A 273 -4.85 13.31 -40.18
N SER A 274 -5.84 13.46 -41.06
CA SER A 274 -6.90 12.44 -41.20
C SER A 274 -6.31 11.07 -41.59
N GLU A 275 -5.33 11.08 -42.49
CA GLU A 275 -4.60 9.88 -42.93
C GLU A 275 -3.82 9.22 -41.79
N GLU A 276 -3.10 10.01 -40.98
CA GLU A 276 -2.37 9.52 -39.81
C GLU A 276 -3.32 8.91 -38.77
N ASN A 277 -4.49 9.55 -38.53
CA ASN A 277 -5.50 9.00 -37.63
C ASN A 277 -6.07 7.66 -38.15
N ALA A 278 -6.34 7.56 -39.46
CA ALA A 278 -6.80 6.32 -40.08
C ALA A 278 -5.73 5.21 -40.04
N GLN A 279 -4.46 5.56 -40.28
CA GLN A 279 -3.34 4.64 -40.16
C GLN A 279 -3.17 4.16 -38.72
N LEU A 280 -3.24 5.06 -37.74
CA LEU A 280 -3.15 4.74 -36.33
C LEU A 280 -4.26 3.76 -35.89
N LEU A 281 -5.49 3.95 -36.38
CA LEU A 281 -6.60 3.03 -36.13
C LEU A 281 -6.29 1.62 -36.68
N ARG A 282 -5.83 1.52 -37.94
CA ARG A 282 -5.45 0.23 -38.55
C ARG A 282 -4.34 -0.47 -37.76
N LEU A 283 -3.32 0.28 -37.34
CA LEU A 283 -2.20 -0.25 -36.55
C LEU A 283 -2.66 -0.74 -35.17
N ILE A 284 -3.55 -0.01 -34.50
CA ILE A 284 -4.13 -0.44 -33.22
C ILE A 284 -4.97 -1.72 -33.41
N ILE A 285 -5.81 -1.80 -34.45
CA ILE A 285 -6.58 -3.01 -34.74
C ILE A 285 -5.66 -4.21 -34.97
N ASN A 286 -4.59 -4.04 -35.75
CA ASN A 286 -3.61 -5.10 -36.01
C ASN A 286 -2.90 -5.55 -34.73
N ARG A 287 -2.48 -4.60 -33.89
CA ARG A 287 -1.86 -4.88 -32.59
C ARG A 287 -2.76 -5.73 -31.70
N GLU A 288 -4.05 -5.41 -31.65
CA GLU A 288 -5.02 -6.14 -30.82
C GLU A 288 -5.33 -7.52 -31.38
N LYS A 289 -5.42 -7.66 -32.71
CA LYS A 289 -5.53 -8.98 -33.39
C LYS A 289 -4.29 -9.86 -33.13
N GLU A 290 -3.08 -9.29 -33.15
CA GLU A 290 -1.85 -10.00 -32.77
C GLU A 290 -1.88 -10.44 -31.30
N ALA A 291 -2.26 -9.54 -30.39
CA ALA A 291 -2.35 -9.84 -28.96
C ALA A 291 -3.40 -10.92 -28.65
N LEU A 292 -4.53 -10.97 -29.37
CA LEU A 292 -5.53 -12.02 -29.25
C LEU A 292 -4.98 -13.37 -29.74
N ARG A 293 -4.35 -13.43 -30.92
CA ARG A 293 -3.72 -14.65 -31.43
C ARG A 293 -2.66 -15.19 -30.48
N GLU A 294 -1.83 -14.32 -29.90
CA GLU A 294 -0.81 -14.74 -28.93
C GLU A 294 -1.44 -15.29 -27.65
N LYS A 295 -2.53 -14.68 -27.15
CA LYS A 295 -3.28 -15.22 -25.99
C LYS A 295 -3.85 -16.61 -26.29
N GLU A 296 -4.40 -16.82 -27.47
CA GLU A 296 -4.91 -18.13 -27.91
C GLU A 296 -3.80 -19.18 -27.99
N LEU A 297 -2.64 -18.83 -28.54
CA LEU A 297 -1.48 -19.72 -28.59
C LEU A 297 -1.01 -20.12 -27.18
N ARG A 298 -0.86 -19.15 -26.28
CA ARG A 298 -0.49 -19.42 -24.87
C ARG A 298 -1.53 -20.30 -24.18
N GLN A 299 -2.83 -20.10 -24.46
CA GLN A 299 -3.88 -20.96 -23.93
C GLN A 299 -3.78 -22.39 -24.46
N LYS A 300 -3.48 -22.58 -25.76
CA LYS A 300 -3.24 -23.90 -26.36
C LYS A 300 -2.02 -24.59 -25.75
N GLU A 301 -0.92 -23.86 -25.53
CA GLU A 301 0.28 -24.38 -24.85
C GLU A 301 -0.01 -24.81 -23.41
N ILE A 302 -0.74 -23.98 -22.65
CA ILE A 302 -1.16 -24.32 -21.28
C ILE A 302 -2.05 -25.56 -21.29
N ALA A 303 -2.99 -25.66 -22.23
CA ALA A 303 -3.86 -26.83 -22.37
C ALA A 303 -3.07 -28.10 -22.72
N LEU A 304 -2.11 -28.00 -23.64
CA LEU A 304 -1.23 -29.10 -24.02
C LEU A 304 -0.32 -29.53 -22.86
N ALA A 305 0.26 -28.58 -22.12
CA ALA A 305 1.05 -28.86 -20.92
C ALA A 305 0.20 -29.52 -19.83
N LYS A 306 -1.06 -29.11 -19.67
CA LYS A 306 -2.00 -29.74 -18.75
C LYS A 306 -2.34 -31.18 -19.18
N ALA A 307 -2.64 -31.39 -20.46
CA ALA A 307 -2.92 -32.71 -21.03
C ALA A 307 -1.71 -33.66 -20.90
N SER A 308 -0.51 -33.17 -21.18
CA SER A 308 0.75 -33.91 -20.98
C SER A 308 0.99 -34.26 -19.51
N ARG A 309 0.71 -33.33 -18.58
CA ARG A 309 0.81 -33.59 -17.15
C ARG A 309 -0.21 -34.63 -16.68
N GLU A 310 -1.41 -34.64 -17.24
CA GLU A 310 -2.45 -35.62 -16.94
C GLU A 310 -2.09 -37.01 -17.48
N SER A 311 -1.62 -37.13 -18.72
CA SER A 311 -1.17 -38.42 -19.26
C SER A 311 0.01 -39.02 -18.47
N MET A 312 0.96 -38.19 -18.04
CA MET A 312 2.06 -38.64 -17.18
C MET A 312 1.59 -39.12 -15.80
N LYS A 313 0.51 -38.58 -15.23
CA LYS A 313 0.00 -39.05 -13.93
C LYS A 313 -0.44 -40.50 -14.00
N ASP A 314 -1.04 -40.93 -15.12
CA ASP A 314 -1.49 -42.30 -15.28
C ASP A 314 -0.31 -43.26 -15.51
N ILE A 315 0.71 -42.83 -16.25
CA ILE A 315 1.98 -43.57 -16.38
C ILE A 315 2.65 -43.74 -15.01
N VAL A 316 2.76 -42.66 -14.23
CA VAL A 316 3.35 -42.70 -12.88
C VAL A 316 2.51 -43.56 -11.93
N ARG A 317 1.18 -43.52 -12.01
CA ARG A 317 0.29 -44.40 -11.23
C ARG A 317 0.47 -45.86 -11.63
N GLN A 318 0.56 -46.18 -12.92
CA GLN A 318 0.82 -47.54 -13.40
C GLN A 318 2.19 -48.03 -12.97
N ALA A 319 3.23 -47.21 -13.07
CA ALA A 319 4.58 -47.53 -12.61
C ALA A 319 4.60 -47.79 -11.09
N LYS A 320 3.89 -46.98 -10.29
CA LYS A 320 3.75 -47.22 -8.84
C LYS A 320 3.04 -48.54 -8.52
N ARG A 321 2.00 -48.92 -9.28
CA ARG A 321 1.32 -50.23 -9.12
C ARG A 321 2.20 -51.41 -9.51
N LYS A 322 3.09 -51.25 -10.49
CA LYS A 322 4.06 -52.29 -10.88
C LYS A 322 5.21 -52.41 -9.88
N ALA A 323 5.65 -51.29 -9.30
CA ALA A 323 6.73 -51.24 -8.30
C ALA A 323 6.29 -51.66 -6.89
N SER A 324 4.99 -51.77 -6.60
CA SER A 324 4.49 -52.26 -5.30
C SER A 324 4.51 -53.79 -5.17
N LYS A 325 4.96 -54.53 -6.18
CA LYS A 325 5.45 -55.89 -5.95
C LYS A 325 6.73 -55.74 -5.15
N LYS A 326 6.63 -55.86 -3.81
CA LYS A 326 7.80 -55.99 -2.95
C LYS A 326 8.74 -56.99 -3.64
N PRO A 327 10.03 -56.68 -3.86
CA PRO A 327 10.97 -57.70 -4.30
C PRO A 327 10.78 -58.87 -3.33
N ALA A 328 10.67 -60.09 -3.86
CA ALA A 328 10.46 -61.28 -3.03
C ALA A 328 11.52 -61.23 -1.93
N THR A 329 11.08 -60.99 -0.70
CA THR A 329 11.98 -61.04 0.45
C THR A 329 12.46 -62.48 0.49
N ILE A 330 13.74 -62.68 0.17
CA ILE A 330 14.41 -63.95 0.43
C ILE A 330 14.14 -64.25 1.91
N SER A 331 13.54 -65.40 2.19
CA SER A 331 13.30 -65.83 3.56
C SER A 331 14.64 -65.95 4.29
N ASP A 332 14.66 -65.85 5.62
CA ASP A 332 15.90 -66.01 6.39
C ASP A 332 16.60 -67.35 6.07
N ILE A 333 15.81 -68.38 5.76
CA ILE A 333 16.27 -69.69 5.29
C ILE A 333 16.92 -69.58 3.92
N GLY A 334 16.28 -68.93 2.94
CA GLY A 334 16.85 -68.73 1.61
C GLY A 334 18.10 -67.84 1.63
N LEU A 335 18.21 -66.92 2.59
CA LEU A 335 19.39 -66.07 2.77
C LEU A 335 20.54 -66.88 3.35
N ALA A 336 20.25 -67.77 4.30
CA ALA A 336 21.21 -68.69 4.87
C ALA A 336 21.73 -69.68 3.81
N GLU A 337 20.84 -70.31 3.03
CA GLU A 337 21.23 -71.20 1.93
C GLU A 337 22.08 -70.50 0.87
N TRP A 338 21.71 -69.27 0.50
CA TRP A 338 22.47 -68.47 -0.46
C TRP A 338 23.87 -68.11 0.05
N ASN A 339 23.99 -67.76 1.33
CA ASN A 339 25.27 -67.49 1.98
C ASN A 339 26.13 -68.76 2.06
N VAL A 340 25.54 -69.93 2.35
CA VAL A 340 26.25 -71.22 2.36
C VAL A 340 26.78 -71.57 0.97
N MET A 341 25.98 -71.38 -0.08
CA MET A 341 26.40 -71.62 -1.47
C MET A 341 27.54 -70.69 -1.92
N SER A 342 27.67 -69.51 -1.31
CA SER A 342 28.70 -68.52 -1.64
C SER A 342 29.87 -68.51 -0.63
N TYR A 343 29.88 -69.44 0.31
CA TYR A 343 30.92 -69.57 1.33
C TYR A 343 32.04 -70.48 0.81
N ASP A 344 33.22 -69.91 0.60
CA ASP A 344 34.40 -70.70 0.26
C ASP A 344 35.04 -71.25 1.55
N ALA A 345 34.81 -72.55 1.79
CA ALA A 345 35.27 -73.26 2.97
C ALA A 345 36.81 -73.23 3.13
N LYS A 346 37.58 -72.99 2.06
CA LYS A 346 39.04 -72.95 2.12
C LYS A 346 39.61 -71.61 2.58
N SER A 347 38.93 -70.50 2.24
CA SER A 347 39.39 -69.15 2.60
C SER A 347 38.71 -68.59 3.86
N GLY A 348 37.65 -69.24 4.34
CA GLY A 348 36.90 -68.81 5.52
C GLY A 348 36.13 -67.50 5.31
N LYS A 349 36.03 -67.03 4.07
CA LYS A 349 35.41 -65.76 3.67
C LYS A 349 34.31 -66.00 2.64
N LEU A 350 33.29 -65.15 2.67
CA LEU A 350 32.27 -65.09 1.63
C LEU A 350 32.88 -64.50 0.36
N ASP A 351 32.91 -65.26 -0.73
CA ASP A 351 33.44 -64.79 -2.01
C ASP A 351 32.36 -64.02 -2.79
N TYR A 352 32.24 -62.73 -2.50
CA TYR A 352 31.38 -61.82 -3.25
C TYR A 352 31.90 -61.53 -4.68
N GLY A 353 33.08 -62.07 -5.06
CA GLY A 353 33.74 -61.80 -6.33
C GLY A 353 33.01 -62.32 -7.57
N TYR A 354 32.23 -63.40 -7.44
CA TYR A 354 31.48 -63.96 -8.55
C TYR A 354 30.24 -63.15 -8.95
N ILE A 355 29.66 -62.36 -8.03
CA ILE A 355 28.45 -61.55 -8.29
C ILE A 355 28.81 -60.26 -9.03
N PHE A 356 29.99 -59.68 -8.75
CA PHE A 356 30.41 -58.42 -9.38
C PHE A 356 31.06 -58.59 -10.76
N LYS A 357 31.62 -59.77 -11.09
CA LYS A 357 32.24 -59.99 -12.42
C LYS A 357 31.21 -60.08 -13.55
N GLY A 358 30.08 -60.77 -13.36
CA GLY A 358 29.01 -60.82 -14.36
C GLY A 358 28.30 -59.48 -14.58
N TRP A 359 28.30 -58.59 -13.58
CA TRP A 359 27.65 -57.28 -13.66
C TRP A 359 28.48 -56.22 -14.40
N LYS A 360 29.82 -56.31 -14.37
CA LYS A 360 30.67 -55.38 -15.14
C LYS A 360 30.56 -55.59 -16.65
N GLU A 361 30.32 -56.82 -17.10
CA GLU A 361 30.23 -57.13 -18.53
C GLU A 361 28.86 -56.80 -19.16
N GLN A 362 27.79 -56.70 -18.37
CA GLN A 362 26.46 -56.33 -18.89
C GLN A 362 26.17 -54.82 -18.91
N ILE A 363 26.97 -53.99 -18.21
CA ILE A 363 26.72 -52.54 -18.12
C ILE A 363 27.63 -51.73 -19.07
N TYR A 364 28.58 -52.37 -19.77
CA TYR A 364 29.49 -51.67 -20.69
C TYR A 364 29.62 -52.37 -22.06
N SER A 365 28.60 -52.20 -22.89
CA SER A 365 28.76 -52.24 -24.36
C SER A 365 28.61 -50.81 -24.87
N PRO A 366 29.70 -50.05 -25.04
CA PRO A 366 29.60 -48.71 -25.62
C PRO A 366 29.21 -48.85 -27.10
N SER A 367 27.98 -48.45 -27.42
CA SER A 367 27.60 -48.06 -28.78
C SER A 367 28.59 -47.00 -29.27
N LYS A 368 29.11 -47.16 -30.50
CA LYS A 368 30.19 -46.34 -31.05
C LYS A 368 29.82 -44.88 -31.35
N ASP A 369 28.58 -44.46 -31.14
CA ASP A 369 28.15 -43.10 -31.38
C ASP A 369 27.45 -42.54 -30.13
N ASP A 370 28.21 -41.92 -29.23
CA ASP A 370 27.72 -40.78 -28.44
C ASP A 370 28.86 -40.09 -27.68
N LYS A 371 29.32 -38.96 -28.23
CA LYS A 371 30.15 -37.98 -27.52
C LYS A 371 29.24 -37.08 -26.68
N VAL A 372 28.83 -37.50 -25.48
CA VAL A 372 28.20 -36.59 -24.51
C VAL A 372 28.74 -36.83 -23.09
N LYS A 373 29.41 -35.79 -22.59
CA LYS A 373 29.81 -35.42 -21.22
C LYS A 373 29.54 -36.43 -20.08
N THR A 374 30.64 -36.85 -19.46
CA THR A 374 30.74 -37.46 -18.12
C THR A 374 29.88 -36.76 -17.07
N ILE A 375 28.87 -37.47 -16.58
CA ILE A 375 28.26 -37.26 -15.26
C ILE A 375 28.75 -38.43 -14.39
N ALA A 376 29.29 -38.13 -13.20
CA ALA A 376 29.80 -39.14 -12.28
C ALA A 376 28.73 -40.23 -12.00
N PRO A 377 29.12 -41.52 -11.91
CA PRO A 377 28.16 -42.59 -11.68
C PRO A 377 27.59 -42.48 -10.27
N GLY A 378 26.33 -42.09 -10.17
CA GLY A 378 25.56 -42.12 -8.93
C GLY A 378 25.42 -43.56 -8.42
N LEU A 379 25.66 -43.75 -7.13
CA LEU A 379 25.38 -45.00 -6.43
C LEU A 379 23.95 -45.50 -6.73
N PRO A 380 23.74 -46.83 -6.83
CA PRO A 380 22.42 -47.43 -7.01
C PRO A 380 21.42 -46.96 -5.94
N ARG A 381 20.16 -46.77 -6.35
CA ARG A 381 19.05 -46.35 -5.46
C ARG A 381 18.74 -47.35 -4.33
N ASP A 382 19.33 -48.54 -4.36
CA ASP A 382 19.04 -49.64 -3.45
C ASP A 382 20.05 -49.77 -2.29
N PHE A 383 20.93 -48.79 -2.10
CA PHE A 383 21.75 -48.72 -0.89
C PHE A 383 20.88 -48.30 0.31
N PRO A 384 20.82 -49.08 1.41
CA PRO A 384 20.04 -48.73 2.59
C PRO A 384 20.61 -47.46 3.24
N LYS A 385 19.89 -46.34 3.14
CA LYS A 385 20.33 -45.00 3.58
C LYS A 385 20.24 -44.73 5.09
N ARG A 386 20.02 -45.73 5.95
CA ARG A 386 19.91 -45.52 7.40
C ARG A 386 20.53 -46.68 8.17
N LEU A 387 21.71 -46.43 8.74
CA LEU A 387 22.17 -47.16 9.92
C LEU A 387 21.30 -46.74 11.12
N PRO A 388 20.93 -47.66 12.03
CA PRO A 388 20.22 -47.30 13.25
C PRO A 388 21.19 -46.58 14.20
N LYS A 389 20.89 -45.32 14.54
CA LYS A 389 21.48 -44.65 15.70
C LYS A 389 20.63 -44.97 16.92
N ASN A 390 21.06 -45.92 17.73
CA ASN A 390 20.66 -46.03 19.13
C ASN A 390 21.93 -46.38 19.92
N GLU A 391 22.54 -45.37 20.53
CA GLU A 391 23.23 -45.54 21.80
C GLU A 391 22.43 -44.74 22.82
N MET A 392 21.84 -45.46 23.77
CA MET A 392 21.35 -44.87 25.02
C MET A 392 22.50 -44.87 26.02
N SER A 393 22.84 -43.73 26.58
CA SER A 393 23.21 -43.63 28.00
C SER A 393 22.95 -42.22 28.54
N ILE A 394 22.44 -42.22 29.77
CA ILE A 394 21.84 -41.15 30.57
C ILE A 394 22.92 -40.34 31.29
N GLN A 395 22.68 -39.02 31.49
CA GLN A 395 23.01 -38.15 32.64
C GLN A 395 23.09 -36.69 32.15
N GLN A 396 22.08 -35.84 32.40
CA GLN A 396 21.80 -35.00 33.58
C GLN A 396 22.12 -33.51 33.30
N ASP A 397 21.11 -32.69 33.61
CA ASP A 397 21.14 -31.26 33.93
C ASP A 397 21.62 -30.23 32.90
N HIS A 398 20.68 -29.51 32.28
CA HIS A 398 20.38 -28.10 32.62
C HIS A 398 19.30 -27.49 31.70
N LYS A 399 18.54 -26.57 32.28
CA LYS A 399 17.29 -25.93 31.86
C LYS A 399 17.33 -25.29 30.46
N ILE A 400 16.32 -25.57 29.63
CA ILE A 400 15.93 -24.72 28.48
C ILE A 400 14.42 -24.44 28.57
N ASP A 401 14.08 -23.15 28.54
CA ASP A 401 12.74 -22.55 28.61
C ASP A 401 11.80 -23.02 27.47
N PRO A 402 10.50 -23.29 27.73
CA PRO A 402 9.54 -23.63 26.69
C PRO A 402 8.75 -22.39 26.23
N SER A 403 9.26 -21.64 25.24
CA SER A 403 8.54 -20.49 24.64
C SER A 403 8.31 -20.61 23.12
N TYR A 404 8.03 -21.80 22.59
CA TYR A 404 7.75 -22.01 21.16
C TYR A 404 6.42 -22.71 20.84
N LEU A 405 5.41 -22.56 21.70
CA LEU A 405 4.04 -22.99 21.40
C LEU A 405 3.05 -21.84 21.57
N ILE A 406 3.05 -20.90 20.62
CA ILE A 406 1.91 -20.01 20.38
C ILE A 406 1.54 -20.11 18.89
N PRO A 407 0.39 -20.70 18.54
CA PRO A 407 -0.09 -20.70 17.16
C PRO A 407 -0.60 -19.30 16.77
N SER A 408 -0.01 -18.72 15.73
CA SER A 408 -0.44 -17.43 15.18
C SER A 408 -1.82 -17.56 14.53
N LYS A 409 -2.78 -16.77 15.01
CA LYS A 409 -4.15 -16.67 14.49
C LYS A 409 -4.15 -16.23 13.02
N ALA A 410 -4.78 -17.04 12.17
CA ALA A 410 -5.01 -16.72 10.77
C ALA A 410 -5.90 -15.47 10.62
N SER A 411 -5.39 -14.50 9.85
CA SER A 411 -6.10 -13.29 9.44
C SER A 411 -7.17 -13.62 8.40
N GLY A 412 -8.42 -13.82 8.85
CA GLY A 412 -9.58 -13.92 7.97
C GLY A 412 -9.98 -12.55 7.43
N THR A 413 -9.92 -12.37 6.12
CA THR A 413 -10.38 -11.17 5.41
C THR A 413 -11.91 -11.02 5.46
N VAL A 414 -12.36 -9.76 5.50
CA VAL A 414 -13.76 -9.30 5.68
C VAL A 414 -14.75 -9.87 4.63
N ALA A 415 -14.27 -10.40 3.51
CA ALA A 415 -15.10 -11.02 2.48
C ALA A 415 -15.71 -12.38 2.90
N GLY A 416 -15.16 -13.08 3.90
CA GLY A 416 -15.64 -14.39 4.35
C GLY A 416 -16.85 -14.38 5.29
N ARG A 417 -17.20 -13.24 5.90
CA ARG A 417 -18.24 -13.18 6.95
C ARG A 417 -19.67 -12.98 6.46
N LYS A 418 -19.91 -12.76 5.16
CA LYS A 418 -21.26 -12.49 4.63
C LYS A 418 -22.03 -13.72 4.11
N ARG A 419 -21.45 -14.93 4.14
CA ARG A 419 -22.11 -16.13 3.58
C ARG A 419 -22.79 -17.06 4.59
N ILE A 420 -22.76 -16.76 5.89
CA ILE A 420 -23.24 -17.70 6.93
C ILE A 420 -24.64 -17.35 7.49
N ASN A 421 -25.19 -16.16 7.23
CA ASN A 421 -26.50 -15.76 7.78
C ASN A 421 -27.71 -16.04 6.86
N GLY A 422 -27.59 -16.96 5.90
CA GLY A 422 -28.62 -17.21 4.87
C GLY A 422 -29.28 -18.59 4.91
N MET A 423 -29.14 -19.39 5.97
CA MET A 423 -29.78 -20.70 6.08
C MET A 423 -30.50 -20.87 7.42
N ARG A 424 -31.80 -21.22 7.32
CA ARG A 424 -32.88 -21.37 8.32
C ARG A 424 -33.74 -20.10 8.46
N LEU A 425 -35.04 -20.15 8.17
CA LEU A 425 -36.03 -21.12 8.68
C LEU A 425 -36.99 -21.65 7.59
N THR A 426 -37.22 -22.97 7.61
CA THR A 426 -38.54 -23.60 7.46
C THR A 426 -39.20 -23.65 8.83
#